data_AF-A0A2W4K2Q9-F1
#
_entry.id   AF-A0A2W4K2Q9-F1
#
_cell.length_a   1.000
_cell.length_b   1.000
_cell.length_c   1.000
_cell.angle_alpha   90.00
_cell.angle_beta   90.00
_cell.angle_gamma   90.00
#
_symmetry.space_group_name_H-M   'P 1'
#
loop_
_entity.id
_entity.type
_entity.pdbx_description
1 polymer ?
#
loop_
_entity_poly.entity_id
_entity_poly.type
_entity_poly.pdbx_seq_one_letter_code
_entity_poly.pdbx_strand_id
1 'polypeptide(L)' 'MPTAETETSVDTSILDEMVHWIKTLKDVGVSPDTAAKCTSDFFIAAGVATTEEVWEDEGEEDEDF' A
#
# COMPACT_ATOMS: atom_id res chain seq x y z
N MET A 1 20.08 -1.57 36.69
CA MET A 1 20.16 -2.60 35.63
C MET A 1 19.90 -1.88 34.32
N PRO A 2 20.75 -2.01 33.28
CA PRO A 2 20.45 -1.41 31.98
C PRO A 2 19.29 -2.18 31.35
N THR A 3 18.16 -1.50 31.16
CA THR A 3 17.03 -1.99 30.36
C THR A 3 17.49 -2.07 28.91
N ALA A 4 17.47 -3.27 28.35
CA ALA A 4 17.76 -3.49 26.94
C ALA A 4 16.80 -2.63 26.10
N GLU A 5 17.34 -1.73 25.30
CA GLU A 5 16.58 -0.97 24.32
C GLU A 5 16.23 -1.95 23.20
N THR A 6 14.96 -2.33 23.12
CA THR A 6 14.46 -3.12 21.99
C THR A 6 14.56 -2.27 20.73
N GLU A 7 15.58 -2.51 19.91
CA GLU A 7 15.66 -1.92 18.57
C GLU A 7 14.45 -2.41 17.77
N THR A 8 13.48 -1.53 17.55
CA THR A 8 12.36 -1.77 16.63
C THR A 8 12.90 -1.65 15.21
N SER A 9 13.48 -2.72 14.67
CA SER A 9 13.79 -2.81 13.25
C SER A 9 12.48 -2.71 12.47
N VAL A 10 12.28 -1.60 11.76
CA VAL A 10 11.16 -1.44 10.84
C VAL A 10 11.44 -2.32 9.63
N ASP A 11 10.54 -3.24 9.31
CA ASP A 11 10.61 -4.02 8.08
C ASP A 11 10.30 -3.09 6.90
N THR A 12 11.35 -2.74 6.13
CA THR A 12 11.23 -1.85 4.97
C THR A 12 11.10 -2.60 3.65
N SER A 13 10.98 -3.93 3.67
CA SER A 13 10.91 -4.75 2.45
C SER A 13 9.75 -4.36 1.53
N ILE A 14 8.60 -4.05 2.10
CA ILE A 14 7.41 -3.56 1.38
C ILE A 14 7.70 -2.23 0.70
N LEU A 15 8.41 -1.32 1.36
CA LEU A 15 8.75 -0.01 0.81
C LEU A 15 9.72 -0.15 -0.39
N ASP A 16 10.69 -1.06 -0.29
CA ASP A 16 11.60 -1.36 -1.40
C ASP A 16 10.84 -1.94 -2.60
N GLU A 17 9.86 -2.81 -2.36
CA GLU A 17 9.03 -3.40 -3.40
C GLU A 17 8.12 -2.36 -4.08
N MET A 18 7.48 -1.47 -3.30
CA MET A 18 6.69 -0.36 -3.85
C MET A 18 7.56 0.54 -4.73
N VAL A 19 8.76 0.90 -4.26
CA VAL A 19 9.70 1.73 -5.04
C VAL A 19 10.15 1.02 -6.32
N HIS A 20 10.37 -0.30 -6.27
CA HIS A 20 10.69 -1.10 -7.44
C HIS A 20 9.59 -1.01 -8.50
N TRP A 21 8.33 -1.24 -8.12
CA TRP A 21 7.20 -1.21 -9.07
C TRP A 21 6.94 0.18 -9.65
N ILE A 22 7.06 1.24 -8.84
CA ILE A 22 6.94 2.62 -9.32
C ILE A 22 8.00 2.93 -10.39
N LYS A 23 9.25 2.48 -10.18
CA LYS A 23 10.32 2.64 -11.18
C LYS A 23 10.03 1.85 -12.46
N THR A 24 9.60 0.61 -12.33
CA THR A 24 9.23 -0.23 -13.48
C THR A 24 8.11 0.39 -14.31
N LEU A 25 7.08 0.93 -13.67
CA LEU A 25 5.98 1.62 -14.35
C LEU A 25 6.45 2.90 -15.05
N LYS A 26 7.34 3.66 -14.42
CA LYS A 26 7.97 4.83 -15.04
C LYS A 26 8.80 4.45 -16.28
N ASP A 27 9.55 3.35 -16.22
CA ASP A 27 10.39 2.89 -17.33
C ASP A 27 9.58 2.49 -18.57
N VAL A 28 8.34 2.04 -18.39
CA VAL A 28 7.39 1.76 -19.50
C VAL A 28 6.56 2.99 -19.90
N GLY A 29 6.85 4.17 -19.35
CA GLY A 29 6.26 5.44 -19.76
C GLY A 29 5.03 5.89 -18.96
N VAL A 30 4.71 5.25 -17.84
CA VAL A 30 3.65 5.73 -16.93
C VAL A 30 4.13 6.98 -16.20
N SER A 31 3.24 7.96 -16.00
CA SER A 31 3.58 9.15 -15.22
C SER A 31 3.90 8.77 -13.77
N PRO A 32 4.80 9.49 -13.08
CA PRO A 32 5.14 9.19 -11.69
C PRO A 32 3.91 9.15 -10.75
N ASP A 33 2.97 10.08 -10.93
CA ASP A 33 1.77 10.16 -10.09
C ASP A 33 0.84 8.97 -10.33
N THR A 34 0.67 8.55 -11.60
CA THR A 34 -0.13 7.37 -11.93
C THR A 34 0.53 6.09 -11.44
N ALA A 35 1.86 5.99 -11.55
CA ALA A 35 2.62 4.84 -11.07
C ALA A 35 2.52 4.70 -9.55
N ALA A 36 2.66 5.80 -8.81
CA ALA A 36 2.52 5.84 -7.36
C ALA A 36 1.10 5.44 -6.93
N LYS A 37 0.07 6.03 -7.54
CA LYS A 37 -1.33 5.71 -7.23
C LYS A 37 -1.63 4.23 -7.47
N CYS A 38 -1.30 3.72 -8.66
CA CYS A 38 -1.62 2.35 -9.04
C CYS A 38 -0.90 1.31 -8.16
N THR A 39 0.36 1.60 -7.79
CA THR A 39 1.11 0.73 -6.87
C THR A 39 0.50 0.76 -5.47
N SER A 40 0.17 1.94 -4.93
CA SER A 40 -0.49 2.05 -3.62
C SER A 40 -1.83 1.33 -3.59
N ASP A 41 -2.71 1.55 -4.58
CA ASP A 41 -4.01 0.90 -4.67
C ASP A 41 -3.87 -0.64 -4.69
N PHE A 42 -2.86 -1.17 -5.38
CA PHE A 42 -2.58 -2.60 -5.43
C PHE A 42 -2.14 -3.16 -4.07
N PHE A 43 -1.20 -2.51 -3.38
CA PHE A 43 -0.72 -2.97 -2.08
C PHE A 43 -1.78 -2.86 -0.98
N ILE A 44 -2.68 -1.86 -1.08
CA ILE A 44 -3.85 -1.74 -0.21
C ILE A 44 -4.84 -2.88 -0.49
N ALA A 45 -5.20 -3.10 -1.76
CA ALA A 45 -6.12 -4.17 -2.15
C ALA A 45 -5.58 -5.57 -1.81
N ALA A 46 -4.25 -5.76 -1.86
CA ALA A 46 -3.59 -6.99 -1.45
C ALA A 46 -3.55 -7.20 0.08
N GLY A 47 -4.03 -6.23 0.87
CA GLY A 47 -3.99 -6.27 2.33
C GLY A 47 -2.58 -6.12 2.92
N VAL A 48 -1.60 -5.69 2.10
CA VAL A 48 -0.19 -5.54 2.48
C VAL A 48 0.07 -4.18 3.11
N ALA A 49 -0.57 -3.14 2.59
CA ALA A 49 -0.59 -1.81 3.18
C ALA A 49 -1.96 -1.60 3.84
N THR A 50 -2.05 -1.82 5.15
CA THR A 50 -3.28 -1.52 5.90
C THR A 50 -3.41 0.00 6.03
N THR A 51 -4.30 0.61 5.24
CA THR A 51 -4.85 1.90 5.59
C THR A 51 -5.91 1.64 6.65
N GLU A 52 -5.73 2.11 7.89
CA GLU A 52 -6.77 2.03 8.94
C GLU A 52 -8.08 2.79 8.58
N GLU A 53 -8.18 3.37 7.38
CA GLU A 53 -9.37 3.99 6.82
C GLU A 53 -9.62 3.49 5.38
N VAL A 54 -10.06 2.25 5.21
CA VAL A 54 -10.84 1.92 4.01
C VAL A 54 -12.23 2.48 4.27
N TRP A 55 -12.51 3.63 3.67
CA TRP A 55 -13.85 4.19 3.61
C TRP A 55 -14.77 3.12 3.03
N GLU A 56 -15.73 2.65 3.84
CA GLU A 56 -16.87 1.88 3.37
C GLU A 56 -17.57 2.73 2.30
N ASP A 57 -17.29 2.46 1.03
CA ASP A 57 -18.15 2.90 -0.05
C ASP A 57 -19.42 2.06 0.08
N GLU A 58 -20.45 2.67 0.67
CA GLU A 58 -21.82 2.15 0.78
C GLU A 58 -22.35 1.85 -0.63
N GLY A 59 -22.06 0.66 -1.14
CA GLY A 59 -22.80 0.05 -2.22
C GLY A 59 -24.10 -0.50 -1.67
N GLU A 60 -25.13 0.34 -1.60
CA GLU A 60 -26.53 -0.09 -1.47
C GLU A 60 -26.85 -1.13 -2.57
N GLU A 61 -26.84 -2.41 -2.23
CA GLU A 61 -27.51 -3.44 -3.02
C GLU A 61 -28.88 -3.69 -2.39
N ASP A 62 -29.88 -3.01 -2.95
CA ASP A 62 -31.31 -3.30 -2.78
C ASP A 62 -31.57 -4.77 -3.12
N GLU A 63 -31.71 -5.63 -2.12
CA GLU A 63 -32.24 -6.99 -2.30
C GLU A 63 -33.74 -7.03 -2.01
N ASP A 64 -34.52 -6.64 -3.02
CA ASP A 64 -35.93 -7.02 -3.16
C ASP A 64 -36.01 -8.50 -3.63
N PHE A 65 -36.21 -9.45 -2.70
CA PHE A 65 -36.79 -10.77 -2.99
C PHE A 65 -37.55 -11.38 -1.80
#